data_AF-A0A520M8N0-F1
#
_entry.id   AF-A0A520M8N0-F1
#
_cell.length_a   1.000
_cell.length_b   1.000
_cell.length_c   1.000
_cell.angle_alpha   90.00
_cell.angle_beta   90.00
_cell.angle_gamma   90.00
#
_symmetry.space_group_name_H-M   'P 1'
#
loop_
_entity.id
_entity.type
_entity.pdbx_description
1 polymer ?
#
loop_
_entity_poly.entity_id
_entity_poly.type
_entity_poly.pdbx_seq_one_letter_code
_entity_poly.pdbx_strand_id
1 'polypeptide(L)'
;MKSIIIIYTLIISSLYLRGADLLRVVEFNDGTRLILSLKDQPINFKCFLNNNEIKDIEINLSDTEELHFSTSQPIERLQKITALLEQLRDENFKQRERAAALLGSISNGFQNILKTNIENSLDPEVRWRLRRIINNLPPQTSLGFDQIRSKTERLKGQIINFNSKNQYQGSELRLSRTSVKSIKKIPNELNSSGFLIINEENSPEVPITNIKIDFNSSPNGKILRPGQNINTAYESLGVSFKSLHPNSYLTVSPKEVGGIQRGNSATNHRPLFEGTISAHFCDPNEPRKNRSVSFLGLRIGLVKPGGTTLTVFDSNDNKIETTTNREGNQFIGILSKAPITRFTLSANPDIDTTFSFDDLIFTDLQDSNQANGALLKLKNGDRISCEKFIFPDLLNKKEQNLIAFPSSKSLGKLNIKMKTILSIKKNELNEPDQNETPHLWCLLNDGSILKVNYTPEMSPRTDFGNFRLQELKLKALWPSGKKLKGQNDELTIPNNGAAILIRKDPVYVENYIINNDKFEGTRNDSSKIRYIFSRMPSIWFNSKSYPHLADLSLTLVDGQKIHCSQESLFSIEKITEHNVILQTTNDKELSIPFDKIHSLNF
;
A
#
# COMPACT_ATOMS: atom_id res chain seq x y z
N MET A 1 -19.20 29.77 46.13
CA MET A 1 -18.64 28.76 45.20
C MET A 1 -19.65 27.63 44.95
N LYS A 2 -20.71 27.90 44.18
CA LYS A 2 -21.75 26.90 43.81
C LYS A 2 -22.33 27.12 42.40
N SER A 3 -21.55 27.68 41.46
CA SER A 3 -22.07 28.04 40.13
C SER A 3 -21.16 27.69 38.94
N ILE A 4 -20.17 26.81 39.09
CA ILE A 4 -19.25 26.46 37.98
C ILE A 4 -19.45 25.01 37.48
N ILE A 5 -20.17 24.14 38.22
CA ILE A 5 -20.29 22.71 37.84
C ILE A 5 -21.46 22.43 36.88
N ILE A 6 -22.41 23.36 36.69
CA ILE A 6 -23.59 23.11 35.83
C ILE A 6 -23.35 23.43 34.34
N ILE A 7 -22.31 24.20 33.99
CA ILE A 7 -22.04 24.56 32.59
C ILE A 7 -21.26 23.44 31.85
N TYR A 8 -20.44 22.65 32.54
CA TYR A 8 -19.74 21.52 31.89
C TYR A 8 -20.66 20.35 31.55
N THR A 9 -21.72 20.13 32.32
CA THR A 9 -22.71 19.08 32.04
C THR A 9 -23.72 19.48 30.96
N LEU A 10 -23.92 20.78 30.70
CA LEU A 10 -24.81 21.28 29.64
C LEU A 10 -24.14 21.40 28.25
N ILE A 11 -22.81 21.48 28.17
CA ILE A 11 -22.09 21.48 26.88
C ILE A 11 -21.87 20.05 26.36
N ILE A 12 -21.95 19.02 27.21
CA ILE A 12 -21.85 17.61 26.79
C ILE A 12 -23.23 17.00 26.51
N SER A 13 -24.32 17.55 27.05
CA SER A 13 -25.69 17.02 26.84
C SER A 13 -26.48 17.66 25.69
N SER A 14 -26.04 18.78 25.12
CA SER A 14 -26.71 19.41 23.96
C SER A 14 -26.29 18.86 22.59
N LEU A 15 -25.42 17.84 22.55
CA LEU A 15 -25.08 17.06 21.34
C LEU A 15 -25.74 15.67 21.27
N TYR A 16 -26.49 15.27 22.29
CA TYR A 16 -27.13 13.95 22.37
C TYR A 16 -28.62 13.98 22.03
N LEU A 17 -28.96 14.59 20.88
CA LEU A 17 -30.31 14.48 20.27
C LEU A 17 -30.24 14.56 18.73
N ARG A 18 -29.16 14.02 18.15
CA ARG A 18 -29.07 13.64 16.73
C ARG A 18 -28.88 12.13 16.69
N GLY A 19 -29.63 11.43 15.84
CA GLY A 19 -29.55 9.97 15.69
C GLY A 19 -28.10 9.48 15.60
N ALA A 20 -27.84 8.28 16.12
CA ALA A 20 -26.50 7.73 16.27
C ALA A 20 -25.72 7.80 14.94
N ASP A 21 -24.79 8.76 14.84
CA ASP A 21 -23.94 8.85 13.65
C ASP A 21 -23.07 7.58 13.56
N LEU A 22 -23.06 6.98 12.38
CA LEU A 22 -22.39 5.73 12.08
C LEU A 22 -20.97 6.02 11.61
N LEU A 23 -19.97 5.67 12.42
CA LEU A 23 -18.58 5.79 12.01
C LEU A 23 -18.27 4.80 10.88
N ARG A 24 -17.81 5.31 9.74
CA ARG A 24 -17.52 4.55 8.52
C ARG A 24 -16.23 5.03 7.87
N VAL A 25 -15.51 4.11 7.23
CA VAL A 25 -14.46 4.44 6.24
C VAL A 25 -15.13 4.60 4.89
N VAL A 26 -14.91 5.73 4.24
CA VAL A 26 -15.40 6.02 2.89
C VAL A 26 -14.18 6.14 1.97
N GLU A 27 -14.13 5.28 0.96
CA GLU A 27 -13.13 5.30 -0.10
C GLU A 27 -13.76 5.89 -1.36
N PHE A 28 -13.07 6.84 -1.99
CA PHE A 28 -13.49 7.52 -3.21
C PHE A 28 -12.77 6.92 -4.42
N ASN A 29 -13.34 7.16 -5.60
CA ASN A 29 -12.77 6.67 -6.86
C ASN A 29 -11.41 7.31 -7.22
N ASP A 30 -11.02 8.40 -6.57
CA ASP A 30 -9.74 9.12 -6.76
C ASP A 30 -8.62 8.65 -5.80
N GLY A 31 -8.88 7.62 -4.99
CA GLY A 31 -7.97 7.11 -3.96
C GLY A 31 -8.06 7.83 -2.61
N THR A 32 -8.92 8.85 -2.48
CA THR A 32 -9.18 9.49 -1.18
C THR A 32 -9.89 8.51 -0.24
N ARG A 33 -9.45 8.45 1.03
CA ARG A 33 -10.00 7.61 2.08
C ARG A 33 -10.23 8.43 3.34
N LEU A 34 -11.48 8.55 3.77
CA LEU A 34 -11.88 9.35 4.93
C LEU A 34 -12.60 8.50 5.98
N ILE A 35 -12.37 8.81 7.25
CA ILE A 35 -13.17 8.33 8.37
C ILE A 35 -14.27 9.36 8.65
N LEU A 36 -15.53 8.99 8.44
CA LEU A 36 -16.69 9.88 8.54
C LEU A 36 -17.74 9.33 9.50
N SER A 37 -18.43 10.23 10.19
CA SER A 37 -19.69 9.94 10.89
C SER A 37 -20.83 10.16 9.91
N LEU A 38 -21.44 9.08 9.43
CA LEU A 38 -22.54 9.12 8.47
C LEU A 38 -23.88 8.97 9.18
N LYS A 39 -24.89 9.71 8.74
CA LYS A 39 -26.25 9.48 9.23
C LYS A 39 -26.76 8.14 8.73
N ASP A 40 -27.56 7.47 9.57
CA ASP A 40 -28.32 6.33 9.10
C ASP A 40 -29.36 6.77 8.08
N GLN A 41 -29.44 6.06 6.96
CA GLN A 41 -30.34 6.36 5.84
C GLN A 41 -30.66 5.09 5.05
N PRO A 42 -31.86 5.00 4.46
CA PRO A 42 -32.23 3.87 3.62
C PRO A 42 -31.45 3.88 2.29
N ILE A 43 -31.12 2.68 1.82
CA ILE A 43 -30.43 2.43 0.56
C ILE A 43 -31.36 1.60 -0.32
N ASN A 44 -31.80 2.19 -1.43
CA ASN A 44 -32.59 1.51 -2.44
C ASN A 44 -31.70 0.66 -3.34
N PHE A 45 -31.90 -0.66 -3.29
CA PHE A 45 -31.07 -1.64 -3.95
C PHE A 45 -31.90 -2.58 -4.83
N LYS A 46 -31.55 -2.65 -6.12
CA LYS A 46 -32.06 -3.68 -7.03
C LYS A 46 -31.16 -4.90 -6.95
N CYS A 47 -31.57 -5.88 -6.16
CA CYS A 47 -30.84 -7.12 -5.98
C CYS A 47 -31.04 -8.04 -7.19
N PHE A 48 -29.95 -8.58 -7.70
CA PHE A 48 -29.92 -9.59 -8.74
C PHE A 48 -29.83 -10.98 -8.11
N LEU A 49 -30.79 -11.85 -8.40
CA LEU A 49 -30.87 -13.23 -7.93
C LEU A 49 -30.35 -14.21 -9.00
N ASN A 50 -29.97 -15.42 -8.58
CA ASN A 50 -29.30 -16.42 -9.44
C ASN A 50 -30.14 -16.88 -10.66
N ASN A 51 -31.43 -16.56 -10.71
CA ASN A 51 -32.39 -16.89 -11.77
C ASN A 51 -32.67 -15.73 -12.73
N ASN A 52 -31.79 -14.72 -12.80
CA ASN A 52 -31.98 -13.47 -13.52
C ASN A 52 -33.15 -12.60 -13.01
N GLU A 53 -33.75 -12.93 -11.87
CA GLU A 53 -34.76 -12.06 -11.26
C GLU A 53 -34.12 -10.86 -10.59
N ILE A 54 -34.81 -9.73 -10.66
CA ILE A 54 -34.42 -8.48 -10.01
C ILE A 54 -35.47 -8.18 -8.94
N LYS A 55 -35.03 -8.02 -7.70
CA LYS A 55 -35.89 -7.67 -6.57
C LYS A 55 -35.47 -6.31 -6.00
N ASP A 56 -36.42 -5.42 -5.80
CA ASP A 56 -36.20 -4.18 -5.06
C ASP A 56 -36.14 -4.47 -3.56
N ILE A 57 -35.10 -4.00 -2.90
CA ILE A 57 -34.86 -4.13 -1.47
C ILE A 57 -34.44 -2.76 -0.93
N GLU A 58 -34.97 -2.39 0.24
CA GLU A 58 -34.52 -1.23 1.00
C GLU A 58 -33.75 -1.72 2.23
N ILE A 59 -32.53 -1.22 2.43
CA ILE A 59 -31.65 -1.59 3.55
C ILE A 59 -31.09 -0.32 4.19
N ASN A 60 -31.12 -0.21 5.51
CA ASN A 60 -30.52 0.92 6.21
C ASN A 60 -29.00 0.81 6.29
N LEU A 61 -28.31 1.95 6.24
CA LEU A 61 -26.84 2.00 6.35
C LEU A 61 -26.32 1.39 7.68
N SER A 62 -27.11 1.47 8.76
CA SER A 62 -26.82 0.84 10.06
C SER A 62 -26.75 -0.69 10.00
N ASP A 63 -27.54 -1.30 9.13
CA ASP A 63 -27.58 -2.76 8.90
C ASP A 63 -26.51 -3.25 7.92
N THR A 64 -25.82 -2.32 7.26
CA THR A 64 -24.73 -2.61 6.34
C THR A 64 -23.37 -2.55 7.03
N GLU A 65 -22.53 -3.53 6.71
CA GLU A 65 -21.13 -3.59 7.11
C GLU A 65 -20.20 -3.08 6.01
N GLU A 66 -20.51 -3.41 4.76
CA GLU A 66 -19.70 -3.02 3.61
C GLU A 66 -20.61 -2.73 2.42
N LEU A 67 -20.36 -1.61 1.76
CA LEU A 67 -20.95 -1.21 0.49
C LEU A 67 -19.84 -1.02 -0.51
N HIS A 68 -20.00 -1.58 -1.70
CA HIS A 68 -19.09 -1.36 -2.81
C HIS A 68 -19.88 -0.94 -4.05
N PHE A 69 -19.45 0.15 -4.68
CA PHE A 69 -20.06 0.67 -5.89
C PHE A 69 -19.22 0.25 -7.11
N SER A 70 -19.86 -0.30 -8.13
CA SER A 70 -19.21 -0.53 -9.41
C SER A 70 -19.08 0.78 -10.20
N THR A 71 -18.03 0.86 -11.02
CA THR A 71 -17.72 2.04 -11.83
C THR A 71 -18.81 2.39 -12.87
N SER A 72 -19.59 1.41 -13.31
CA SER A 72 -20.71 1.56 -14.25
C SER A 72 -22.05 1.20 -13.59
N GLN A 73 -23.18 1.54 -14.22
CA GLN A 73 -24.51 1.08 -13.82
C GLN A 73 -24.71 -0.41 -14.17
N PRO A 74 -24.78 -1.33 -13.19
CA PRO A 74 -24.77 -2.77 -13.45
C PRO A 74 -25.96 -3.28 -14.25
N ILE A 75 -27.17 -2.82 -13.95
CA ILE A 75 -28.40 -3.38 -14.54
C ILE A 75 -28.50 -2.99 -16.01
N GLU A 76 -28.22 -1.74 -16.36
CA GLU A 76 -28.21 -1.31 -17.76
C GLU A 76 -27.17 -2.11 -18.57
N ARG A 77 -25.99 -2.34 -17.98
CA ARG A 77 -24.94 -3.15 -18.61
C ARG A 77 -25.35 -4.61 -18.74
N LEU A 78 -25.98 -5.17 -17.72
CA LEU A 78 -26.48 -6.54 -17.74
C LEU A 78 -27.56 -6.73 -18.79
N GLN A 79 -28.53 -5.82 -18.90
CA GLN A 79 -29.56 -5.85 -19.93
C GLN A 79 -28.96 -5.84 -21.33
N LYS A 80 -27.94 -5.00 -21.56
CA LYS A 80 -27.17 -4.98 -22.82
C LYS A 80 -26.47 -6.32 -23.06
N ILE A 81 -25.83 -6.91 -22.05
CA ILE A 81 -25.17 -8.22 -22.15
C ILE A 81 -26.20 -9.29 -22.52
N THR A 82 -27.36 -9.36 -21.85
CA THR A 82 -28.41 -10.34 -22.14
C THR A 82 -28.92 -10.21 -23.57
N ALA A 83 -29.21 -8.99 -24.04
CA ALA A 83 -29.62 -8.75 -25.42
C ALA A 83 -28.56 -9.20 -26.44
N LEU A 84 -27.28 -8.97 -26.16
CA LEU A 84 -26.19 -9.43 -27.03
C LEU A 84 -26.01 -10.96 -27.00
N LEU A 85 -26.24 -11.61 -25.85
CA LEU A 85 -26.23 -13.07 -25.74
C LEU A 85 -27.36 -13.71 -26.57
N GLU A 86 -28.52 -13.07 -26.65
CA GLU A 86 -29.60 -13.47 -27.56
C GLU A 86 -29.19 -13.28 -29.02
N GLN A 87 -28.59 -12.13 -29.37
CA GLN A 87 -28.08 -11.86 -30.73
C GLN A 87 -26.96 -12.80 -31.19
N LEU A 88 -26.24 -13.46 -30.27
CA LEU A 88 -25.30 -14.52 -30.65
C LEU A 88 -26.00 -15.74 -31.29
N ARG A 89 -27.32 -15.87 -31.14
CA ARG A 89 -28.14 -16.93 -31.74
C ARG A 89 -28.88 -16.47 -33.01
N ASP A 90 -28.60 -15.26 -33.48
CA ASP A 90 -29.22 -14.71 -34.68
C ASP A 90 -28.82 -15.53 -35.93
N GLU A 91 -29.73 -15.70 -36.89
CA GLU A 91 -29.45 -16.45 -38.12
C GLU A 91 -28.36 -15.79 -38.99
N ASN A 92 -28.24 -14.46 -38.91
CA ASN A 92 -27.28 -13.68 -39.68
C ASN A 92 -25.89 -13.67 -39.01
N PHE A 93 -24.90 -14.22 -39.73
CA PHE A 93 -23.51 -14.27 -39.28
C PHE A 93 -22.94 -12.90 -38.87
N LYS A 94 -23.25 -11.83 -39.62
CA LYS A 94 -22.74 -10.47 -39.30
C LYS A 94 -23.30 -9.94 -37.98
N GLN A 95 -24.54 -10.30 -37.64
CA GLN A 95 -25.13 -9.93 -36.35
C GLN A 95 -24.44 -10.67 -35.20
N ARG A 96 -24.21 -11.99 -35.35
CA ARG A 96 -23.46 -12.78 -34.36
C ARG A 96 -22.04 -12.25 -34.15
N GLU A 97 -21.36 -11.87 -35.23
CA GLU A 97 -20.00 -11.31 -35.16
C GLU A 97 -19.98 -9.97 -34.43
N ARG A 98 -20.90 -9.06 -34.77
CA ARG A 98 -21.04 -7.77 -34.07
C ARG A 98 -21.39 -7.96 -32.60
N ALA A 99 -22.30 -8.88 -32.28
CA ALA A 99 -22.67 -9.19 -30.90
C ALA A 99 -21.48 -9.71 -30.09
N ALA A 100 -20.68 -10.61 -30.68
CA ALA A 100 -19.47 -11.13 -30.05
C ALA A 100 -18.42 -10.02 -29.77
N ALA A 101 -18.20 -9.12 -30.72
CA ALA A 101 -17.28 -7.99 -30.54
C ALA A 101 -17.75 -7.05 -29.42
N LEU A 102 -19.04 -6.70 -29.40
CA LEU A 102 -19.63 -5.86 -28.37
C LEU A 102 -19.56 -6.51 -26.99
N LEU A 103 -19.87 -7.82 -26.88
CA LEU A 103 -19.71 -8.58 -25.64
C LEU A 103 -18.27 -8.52 -25.13
N GLY A 104 -17.27 -8.63 -26.00
CA GLY A 104 -15.86 -8.48 -25.64
C GLY A 104 -15.53 -7.14 -24.98
N SER A 105 -16.22 -6.07 -25.37
CA SER A 105 -16.00 -4.73 -24.81
C SER A 105 -16.73 -4.46 -23.49
N ILE A 106 -17.93 -5.06 -23.29
CA ILE A 106 -18.79 -4.71 -22.15
C ILE A 106 -18.89 -5.80 -21.06
N SER A 107 -18.30 -6.98 -21.26
CA SER A 107 -18.49 -8.12 -20.34
C SER A 107 -17.49 -8.19 -19.18
N ASN A 108 -16.56 -7.23 -19.06
CA ASN A 108 -15.56 -7.25 -17.98
C ASN A 108 -16.21 -7.12 -16.58
N GLY A 109 -16.13 -8.15 -15.74
CA GLY A 109 -16.82 -8.22 -14.44
C GLY A 109 -18.11 -9.05 -14.46
N PHE A 110 -18.49 -9.59 -15.62
CA PHE A 110 -19.64 -10.47 -15.83
C PHE A 110 -19.23 -11.84 -16.42
N GLN A 111 -17.96 -12.23 -16.28
CA GLN A 111 -17.43 -13.47 -16.88
C GLN A 111 -18.20 -14.71 -16.43
N ASN A 112 -18.67 -14.76 -15.18
CA ASN A 112 -19.50 -15.87 -14.69
C ASN A 112 -20.82 -16.02 -15.47
N ILE A 113 -21.45 -14.92 -15.87
CA ILE A 113 -22.67 -14.97 -16.68
C ILE A 113 -22.37 -15.57 -18.05
N LEU A 114 -21.23 -15.21 -18.65
CA LEU A 114 -20.78 -15.81 -19.90
C LEU A 114 -20.50 -17.32 -19.73
N LYS A 115 -19.87 -17.73 -18.62
CA LYS A 115 -19.60 -19.15 -18.29
C LYS A 115 -20.88 -19.96 -18.16
N THR A 116 -21.86 -19.47 -17.39
CA THR A 116 -23.17 -20.12 -17.26
C THR A 116 -23.87 -20.25 -18.61
N ASN A 117 -23.77 -19.24 -19.48
CA ASN A 117 -24.31 -19.33 -20.84
C ASN A 117 -23.55 -20.34 -21.73
N ILE A 118 -22.24 -20.54 -21.54
CA ILE A 118 -21.47 -21.60 -22.23
C ILE A 118 -21.93 -22.99 -21.81
N GLU A 119 -22.25 -23.17 -20.53
CA GLU A 119 -22.72 -24.45 -19.96
C GLU A 119 -24.15 -24.76 -20.42
N ASN A 120 -25.02 -23.76 -20.44
CA ASN A 120 -26.43 -23.91 -20.79
C ASN A 120 -26.72 -23.85 -22.30
N SER A 121 -25.79 -23.38 -23.12
CA SER A 121 -25.98 -23.29 -24.58
C SER A 121 -25.77 -24.63 -25.26
N LEU A 122 -26.75 -25.05 -26.07
CA LEU A 122 -26.63 -26.23 -26.93
C LEU A 122 -25.91 -25.93 -28.26
N ASP A 123 -25.82 -24.66 -28.67
CA ASP A 123 -25.18 -24.23 -29.92
C ASP A 123 -23.64 -24.24 -29.79
N PRO A 124 -22.90 -25.06 -30.57
CA PRO A 124 -21.45 -25.12 -30.56
C PRO A 124 -20.76 -23.81 -30.99
N GLU A 125 -21.33 -23.06 -31.94
CA GLU A 125 -20.78 -21.80 -32.43
C GLU A 125 -20.83 -20.74 -31.32
N VAL A 126 -21.97 -20.63 -30.64
CA VAL A 126 -22.14 -19.72 -29.49
C VAL A 126 -21.15 -20.06 -28.38
N ARG A 127 -21.00 -21.33 -28.03
CA ARG A 127 -20.00 -21.77 -27.02
C ARG A 127 -18.58 -21.40 -27.44
N TRP A 128 -18.22 -21.58 -28.71
CA TRP A 128 -16.91 -21.22 -29.23
C TRP A 128 -16.65 -19.71 -29.13
N ARG A 129 -17.61 -18.88 -29.55
CA ARG A 129 -17.50 -17.41 -29.48
C ARG A 129 -17.35 -16.92 -28.04
N LEU A 130 -18.19 -17.42 -27.13
CA LEU A 130 -18.13 -17.05 -25.71
C LEU A 130 -16.80 -17.47 -25.06
N ARG A 131 -16.28 -18.66 -25.36
CA ARG A 131 -14.94 -19.08 -24.90
C ARG A 131 -13.84 -18.13 -25.42
N ARG A 132 -13.91 -17.75 -26.70
CA ARG A 132 -12.96 -16.79 -27.29
C ARG A 132 -13.03 -15.42 -26.61
N ILE A 133 -14.24 -14.94 -26.31
CA ILE A 133 -14.43 -13.68 -25.58
C ILE A 133 -13.80 -13.77 -24.18
N ILE A 134 -14.12 -14.81 -23.40
CA ILE A 134 -13.57 -15.00 -22.05
C ILE A 134 -12.04 -15.04 -22.07
N ASN A 135 -11.44 -15.74 -23.03
CA ASN A 135 -9.98 -15.84 -23.16
C ASN A 135 -9.30 -14.51 -23.47
N ASN A 136 -10.03 -13.54 -24.06
CA ASN A 136 -9.52 -12.22 -24.40
C ASN A 136 -9.85 -11.15 -23.34
N LEU A 137 -10.74 -11.45 -22.40
CA LEU A 137 -11.06 -10.54 -21.30
C LEU A 137 -9.92 -10.55 -20.28
N PRO A 138 -9.65 -9.41 -19.61
CA PRO A 138 -8.74 -9.41 -18.48
C PRO A 138 -9.25 -10.35 -17.38
N PRO A 139 -8.36 -10.88 -16.53
CA PRO A 139 -8.75 -11.62 -15.33
C PRO A 139 -9.80 -10.82 -14.55
N GLN A 140 -10.82 -11.51 -14.04
CA GLN A 140 -11.92 -10.86 -13.33
C GLN A 140 -11.44 -10.36 -11.96
N THR A 141 -10.93 -9.13 -11.93
CA THR A 141 -10.52 -8.44 -10.70
C THR A 141 -11.62 -7.53 -10.18
N SER A 142 -12.40 -6.90 -11.07
CA SER A 142 -13.50 -6.01 -10.69
C SER A 142 -14.86 -6.71 -10.68
N LEU A 143 -15.70 -6.34 -9.71
CA LEU A 143 -17.08 -6.78 -9.62
C LEU A 143 -17.96 -5.96 -10.59
N GLY A 144 -18.67 -6.64 -11.50
CA GLY A 144 -19.59 -5.98 -12.44
C GLY A 144 -20.84 -5.37 -11.81
N PHE A 145 -21.06 -5.63 -10.52
CA PHE A 145 -22.23 -5.24 -9.73
C PHE A 145 -21.85 -4.37 -8.54
N ASP A 146 -22.80 -3.54 -8.08
CA ASP A 146 -22.77 -3.01 -6.72
C ASP A 146 -22.96 -4.17 -5.74
N GLN A 147 -22.33 -4.08 -4.57
CA GLN A 147 -22.41 -5.11 -3.55
C GLN A 147 -22.70 -4.53 -2.18
N ILE A 148 -23.52 -5.27 -1.43
CA ILE A 148 -23.85 -4.97 -0.04
C ILE A 148 -23.55 -6.19 0.80
N ARG A 149 -22.79 -5.99 1.88
CA ARG A 149 -22.68 -6.96 2.98
C ARG A 149 -23.47 -6.43 4.16
N SER A 150 -24.51 -7.15 4.55
CA SER A 150 -25.15 -6.99 5.85
C SER A 150 -24.60 -8.02 6.82
N LYS A 151 -25.07 -8.00 8.07
CA LYS A 151 -24.73 -9.03 9.07
C LYS A 151 -25.16 -10.44 8.67
N THR A 152 -26.17 -10.57 7.80
CA THR A 152 -26.83 -11.85 7.50
C THR A 152 -26.60 -12.31 6.07
N GLU A 153 -26.31 -11.41 5.15
CA GLU A 153 -26.28 -11.73 3.72
C GLU A 153 -25.31 -10.87 2.91
N ARG A 154 -24.94 -11.40 1.74
CA ARG A 154 -24.18 -10.70 0.71
C ARG A 154 -25.06 -10.57 -0.53
N LEU A 155 -25.34 -9.33 -0.91
CA LEU A 155 -26.21 -9.01 -2.03
C LEU A 155 -25.41 -8.42 -3.19
N LYS A 156 -25.83 -8.73 -4.42
CA LYS A 156 -25.24 -8.21 -5.67
C LYS A 156 -26.34 -7.58 -6.50
N GLY A 157 -26.08 -6.44 -7.14
CA GLY A 157 -27.13 -5.68 -7.79
C GLY A 157 -26.74 -4.27 -8.19
N GLN A 158 -27.68 -3.34 -8.09
CA GLN A 158 -27.45 -1.91 -8.34
C GLN A 158 -28.11 -1.05 -7.25
N ILE A 159 -27.34 -0.09 -6.74
CA ILE A 159 -27.82 0.97 -5.87
C ILE A 159 -28.37 2.09 -6.75
N ILE A 160 -29.66 2.42 -6.62
CA ILE A 160 -30.35 3.29 -7.60
C ILE A 160 -30.04 4.76 -7.36
N ASN A 161 -30.01 5.23 -6.11
CA ASN A 161 -29.91 6.67 -5.77
C ASN A 161 -29.20 6.91 -4.43
N PHE A 162 -27.91 6.56 -4.34
CA PHE A 162 -27.12 6.90 -3.15
C PHE A 162 -26.67 8.37 -3.21
N ASN A 163 -27.21 9.19 -2.30
CA ASN A 163 -26.79 10.56 -2.08
C ASN A 163 -26.82 10.89 -0.59
N SER A 164 -25.69 11.31 -0.03
CA SER A 164 -25.59 11.68 1.38
C SER A 164 -24.82 12.98 1.55
N LYS A 165 -25.37 13.93 2.32
CA LYS A 165 -24.71 15.18 2.67
C LYS A 165 -24.08 15.08 4.05
N ASN A 166 -22.77 15.30 4.11
CA ASN A 166 -21.96 15.21 5.31
C ASN A 166 -21.09 16.46 5.47
N GLN A 167 -20.40 16.56 6.59
CA GLN A 167 -19.44 17.63 6.86
C GLN A 167 -18.08 17.00 7.13
N TYR A 168 -17.03 17.57 6.53
CA TYR A 168 -15.64 17.15 6.78
C TYR A 168 -14.76 18.40 6.86
N GLN A 169 -14.07 18.58 7.99
CA GLN A 169 -13.20 19.75 8.25
C GLN A 169 -13.91 21.09 7.94
N GLY A 170 -15.19 21.20 8.27
CA GLY A 170 -16.02 22.41 8.05
C GLY A 170 -16.51 22.62 6.61
N SER A 171 -16.25 21.67 5.70
CA SER A 171 -16.71 21.72 4.30
C SER A 171 -17.86 20.74 4.06
N GLU A 172 -18.85 21.13 3.25
CA GLU A 172 -19.93 20.23 2.83
C GLU A 172 -19.36 19.15 1.90
N LEU A 173 -19.57 17.89 2.28
CA LEU A 173 -19.17 16.72 1.52
C LEU A 173 -20.40 16.00 0.99
N ARG A 174 -20.50 15.89 -0.34
CA ARG A 174 -21.57 15.13 -1.01
C ARG A 174 -21.06 13.77 -1.44
N LEU A 175 -21.56 12.73 -0.78
CA LEU A 175 -21.31 11.35 -1.15
C LEU A 175 -22.34 10.93 -2.20
N SER A 176 -21.87 10.45 -3.33
CA SER A 176 -22.71 9.91 -4.41
C SER A 176 -22.16 8.58 -4.89
N ARG A 177 -23.03 7.77 -5.51
CA ARG A 177 -22.62 6.51 -6.14
C ARG A 177 -21.46 6.67 -7.14
N THR A 178 -21.37 7.81 -7.84
CA THR A 178 -20.33 8.02 -8.87
C THR A 178 -19.01 8.52 -8.30
N SER A 179 -19.01 9.11 -7.10
CA SER A 179 -17.80 9.62 -6.45
C SER A 179 -17.20 8.61 -5.46
N VAL A 180 -18.04 7.80 -4.82
CA VAL A 180 -17.66 6.84 -3.79
C VAL A 180 -17.42 5.48 -4.40
N LYS A 181 -16.29 4.87 -4.04
CA LYS A 181 -15.93 3.49 -4.38
C LYS A 181 -16.50 2.51 -3.35
N SER A 182 -16.30 2.79 -2.07
CA SER A 182 -16.80 1.92 -1.00
C SER A 182 -17.10 2.66 0.30
N ILE A 183 -17.98 2.08 1.12
CA ILE A 183 -18.28 2.51 2.48
C ILE A 183 -18.20 1.29 3.39
N LYS A 184 -17.37 1.34 4.42
CA LYS A 184 -17.10 0.19 5.29
C LYS A 184 -17.29 0.57 6.75
N LYS A 185 -17.90 -0.30 7.54
CA LYS A 185 -17.91 -0.23 9.00
C LYS A 185 -16.49 -0.40 9.52
N ILE A 186 -16.12 0.38 10.53
CA ILE A 186 -14.83 0.23 11.21
C ILE A 186 -15.03 -0.74 12.38
N PRO A 187 -14.37 -1.91 12.39
CA PRO A 187 -14.36 -2.77 13.56
C PRO A 187 -13.72 -2.04 14.75
N ASN A 188 -14.29 -2.19 15.95
CA ASN A 188 -13.78 -1.52 17.15
C ASN A 188 -12.33 -1.93 17.46
N GLU A 189 -11.99 -3.20 17.27
CA GLU A 189 -10.63 -3.73 17.46
C GLU A 189 -9.64 -3.11 16.49
N LEU A 190 -9.99 -3.04 15.20
CA LEU A 190 -9.18 -2.35 14.21
C LEU A 190 -8.92 -0.90 14.63
N ASN A 191 -9.88 -0.27 15.31
CA ASN A 191 -9.73 1.09 15.77
C ASN A 191 -8.65 1.24 16.86
N SER A 192 -8.58 0.32 17.82
CA SER A 192 -7.68 0.38 18.98
C SER A 192 -6.26 -0.13 18.68
N SER A 193 -6.12 -1.29 18.03
CA SER A 193 -4.81 -1.94 17.77
C SER A 193 -4.20 -1.55 16.42
N GLY A 194 -5.00 -1.02 15.51
CA GLY A 194 -4.59 -0.73 14.14
C GLY A 194 -4.63 -1.92 13.18
N PHE A 195 -4.86 -3.14 13.69
CA PHE A 195 -5.04 -4.36 12.90
C PHE A 195 -5.97 -5.36 13.61
N LEU A 196 -6.63 -6.23 12.84
CA LEU A 196 -7.48 -7.30 13.31
C LEU A 196 -6.96 -8.64 12.78
N ILE A 197 -6.71 -9.58 13.68
CA ILE A 197 -6.38 -10.97 13.35
C ILE A 197 -7.68 -11.77 13.24
N ILE A 198 -7.84 -12.51 12.16
CA ILE A 198 -8.99 -13.36 11.88
C ILE A 198 -8.55 -14.81 11.91
N ASN A 199 -9.07 -15.58 12.87
CA ASN A 199 -8.84 -17.00 13.04
C ASN A 199 -10.20 -17.71 13.04
N GLU A 200 -10.64 -18.21 11.89
CA GLU A 200 -11.97 -18.79 11.72
C GLU A 200 -11.95 -20.17 11.08
N GLU A 201 -12.96 -20.99 11.37
CA GLU A 201 -13.07 -22.39 10.95
C GLU A 201 -13.68 -22.53 9.56
N ASN A 202 -14.91 -22.04 9.38
CA ASN A 202 -15.73 -22.46 8.26
C ASN A 202 -16.01 -21.34 7.25
N SER A 203 -16.21 -20.10 7.68
CA SER A 203 -16.58 -18.99 6.78
C SER A 203 -16.06 -17.64 7.28
N PRO A 204 -14.75 -17.34 7.12
CA PRO A 204 -14.19 -16.06 7.51
C PRO A 204 -14.96 -14.89 6.90
N GLU A 205 -15.20 -13.86 7.70
CA GLU A 205 -15.77 -12.59 7.23
C GLU A 205 -14.77 -11.82 6.33
N VAL A 206 -14.55 -12.33 5.12
CA VAL A 206 -13.68 -11.67 4.14
C VAL A 206 -14.36 -10.43 3.56
N PRO A 207 -13.60 -9.36 3.25
CA PRO A 207 -14.12 -8.20 2.53
C PRO A 207 -14.77 -8.61 1.20
N ILE A 208 -15.83 -7.92 0.77
CA ILE A 208 -16.54 -8.27 -0.48
C ILE A 208 -15.74 -7.91 -1.74
N THR A 209 -14.77 -7.01 -1.60
CA THR A 209 -13.85 -6.54 -2.65
C THR A 209 -12.62 -7.43 -2.78
N ASN A 210 -12.80 -8.74 -2.66
CA ASN A 210 -11.68 -9.67 -2.57
C ASN A 210 -11.32 -10.30 -3.91
N ILE A 211 -10.01 -10.33 -4.18
CA ILE A 211 -9.40 -11.25 -5.14
C ILE A 211 -9.19 -12.56 -4.41
N LYS A 212 -9.54 -13.67 -5.06
CA LYS A 212 -9.41 -15.02 -4.54
C LYS A 212 -8.58 -15.88 -5.49
N ILE A 213 -7.64 -16.62 -4.94
CA ILE A 213 -6.84 -17.62 -5.63
C ILE A 213 -7.05 -18.98 -4.93
N ASP A 214 -7.54 -19.95 -5.69
CA ASP A 214 -7.85 -21.32 -5.25
C ASP A 214 -6.85 -22.37 -5.76
N PHE A 215 -5.80 -21.93 -6.46
CA PHE A 215 -4.75 -22.77 -7.05
C PHE A 215 -5.20 -23.91 -7.98
N ASN A 216 -6.49 -23.99 -8.34
CA ASN A 216 -7.04 -24.99 -9.26
C ASN A 216 -6.79 -24.59 -10.71
N SER A 217 -6.89 -23.29 -10.98
CA SER A 217 -6.67 -22.73 -12.31
C SER A 217 -5.87 -21.45 -12.26
N SER A 218 -5.11 -21.20 -13.32
CA SER A 218 -4.42 -19.94 -13.53
C SER A 218 -5.44 -18.80 -13.78
N PRO A 219 -5.03 -17.52 -13.68
CA PRO A 219 -5.94 -16.38 -13.89
C PRO A 219 -6.67 -16.36 -15.25
N ASN A 220 -6.07 -16.98 -16.27
CA ASN A 220 -6.62 -17.19 -17.61
C ASN A 220 -7.40 -18.51 -17.78
N GLY A 221 -7.74 -19.19 -16.68
CA GLY A 221 -8.62 -20.36 -16.65
C GLY A 221 -7.97 -21.69 -17.07
N LYS A 222 -6.64 -21.76 -17.21
CA LYS A 222 -5.97 -23.04 -17.48
C LYS A 222 -5.86 -23.84 -16.19
N ILE A 223 -6.22 -25.12 -16.24
CA ILE A 223 -6.05 -26.03 -15.10
C ILE A 223 -4.56 -26.17 -14.77
N LEU A 224 -4.22 -26.01 -13.50
CA LEU A 224 -2.84 -26.16 -13.00
C LEU A 224 -2.54 -27.62 -12.66
N ARG A 225 -1.32 -28.08 -13.00
CA ARG A 225 -0.88 -29.46 -12.74
C ARG A 225 0.05 -29.53 -11.53
N PRO A 226 -0.07 -30.56 -10.67
CA PRO A 226 0.89 -30.81 -9.59
C PRO A 226 2.36 -30.68 -10.03
N GLY A 227 3.18 -29.99 -9.24
CA GLY A 227 4.59 -29.74 -9.56
C GLY A 227 4.86 -28.50 -10.42
N GLN A 228 3.83 -27.88 -11.00
CA GLN A 228 3.97 -26.69 -11.83
C GLN A 228 4.41 -25.48 -11.01
N ASN A 229 5.44 -24.77 -11.48
CA ASN A 229 5.90 -23.51 -10.90
C ASN A 229 4.83 -22.42 -11.06
N ILE A 230 4.45 -21.81 -9.94
CA ILE A 230 3.43 -20.76 -9.88
C ILE A 230 3.94 -19.42 -9.32
N ASN A 231 5.26 -19.23 -9.22
CA ASN A 231 5.85 -17.98 -8.69
C ASN A 231 5.26 -16.72 -9.34
N THR A 232 5.17 -16.73 -10.68
CA THR A 232 4.69 -15.59 -11.47
C THR A 232 3.29 -15.80 -12.05
N ALA A 233 2.66 -16.96 -11.80
CA ALA A 233 1.40 -17.34 -12.44
C ALA A 233 0.24 -16.40 -12.10
N TYR A 234 0.33 -15.70 -10.96
CA TYR A 234 -0.70 -14.82 -10.42
C TYR A 234 -0.32 -13.33 -10.44
N GLU A 235 0.76 -12.97 -11.15
CA GLU A 235 1.16 -11.56 -11.30
C GLU A 235 0.04 -10.72 -11.94
N SER A 236 -0.70 -11.29 -12.89
CA SER A 236 -1.88 -10.65 -13.50
C SER A 236 -3.07 -10.44 -12.55
N LEU A 237 -3.04 -11.03 -11.34
CA LEU A 237 -3.95 -10.73 -10.23
C LEU A 237 -3.30 -9.84 -9.16
N GLY A 238 -2.05 -9.44 -9.37
CA GLY A 238 -1.29 -8.54 -8.51
C GLY A 238 -0.58 -9.18 -7.32
N VAL A 239 -0.23 -10.45 -7.42
CA VAL A 239 0.62 -11.11 -6.42
C VAL A 239 1.69 -11.97 -7.08
N SER A 240 2.92 -11.85 -6.59
CA SER A 240 4.07 -12.63 -7.05
C SER A 240 4.71 -13.33 -5.86
N PHE A 241 5.04 -14.61 -6.05
CA PHE A 241 5.56 -15.50 -5.01
C PHE A 241 7.03 -15.82 -5.21
N LYS A 242 7.69 -16.17 -4.11
CA LYS A 242 9.07 -16.60 -4.06
C LYS A 242 9.27 -17.59 -2.92
N SER A 243 9.93 -18.71 -3.18
CA SER A 243 10.48 -19.55 -2.12
C SER A 243 11.73 -18.89 -1.55
N LEU A 244 11.86 -18.84 -0.22
CA LEU A 244 13.09 -18.40 0.42
C LEU A 244 14.13 -19.53 0.56
N HIS A 245 13.76 -20.76 0.21
CA HIS A 245 14.72 -21.86 0.16
C HIS A 245 15.56 -21.80 -1.14
N PRO A 246 16.89 -21.96 -1.08
CA PRO A 246 17.73 -21.98 -2.27
C PRO A 246 17.27 -23.02 -3.30
N ASN A 247 17.32 -22.65 -4.58
CA ASN A 247 16.96 -23.52 -5.72
C ASN A 247 15.55 -24.12 -5.64
N SER A 248 14.62 -23.41 -5.00
CA SER A 248 13.23 -23.81 -4.84
C SER A 248 12.26 -22.78 -5.44
N TYR A 249 11.02 -23.19 -5.61
CA TYR A 249 9.93 -22.37 -6.13
C TYR A 249 8.59 -22.80 -5.51
N LEU A 250 7.58 -21.94 -5.61
CA LEU A 250 6.23 -22.28 -5.20
C LEU A 250 5.57 -23.14 -6.28
N THR A 251 4.99 -24.26 -5.87
CA THR A 251 4.31 -25.22 -6.74
C THR A 251 2.89 -25.48 -6.26
N VAL A 252 2.02 -25.94 -7.16
CA VAL A 252 0.77 -26.58 -6.77
C VAL A 252 0.98 -28.05 -6.38
N SER A 253 0.16 -28.52 -5.45
CA SER A 253 0.11 -29.87 -4.90
C SER A 253 -1.34 -30.35 -4.90
N PRO A 254 -1.62 -31.65 -5.14
CA PRO A 254 -2.99 -32.18 -5.10
C PRO A 254 -3.52 -32.33 -3.65
N LYS A 255 -2.78 -31.82 -2.66
CA LYS A 255 -3.20 -31.89 -1.26
C LYS A 255 -4.37 -30.95 -1.04
N GLU A 256 -5.52 -31.51 -0.69
CA GLU A 256 -6.69 -30.73 -0.32
C GLU A 256 -6.51 -30.11 1.07
N VAL A 257 -6.57 -28.77 1.10
CA VAL A 257 -6.78 -27.97 2.32
C VAL A 257 -8.26 -27.65 2.33
N GLY A 258 -8.98 -27.93 3.42
CA GLY A 258 -10.46 -27.94 3.48
C GLY A 258 -11.16 -26.58 3.31
N GLY A 259 -10.97 -25.96 2.14
CA GLY A 259 -11.46 -24.64 1.77
C GLY A 259 -12.78 -24.63 1.03
N ILE A 260 -13.16 -23.44 0.58
CA ILE A 260 -14.43 -23.15 -0.12
C ILE A 260 -14.48 -23.90 -1.45
N GLN A 261 -13.34 -24.05 -2.11
CA GLN A 261 -13.18 -24.91 -3.27
C GLN A 261 -12.20 -26.02 -2.90
N ARG A 262 -12.62 -27.27 -3.09
CA ARG A 262 -11.76 -28.44 -2.87
C ARG A 262 -10.89 -28.63 -4.10
N GLY A 263 -9.60 -28.92 -3.93
CA GLY A 263 -8.68 -29.18 -5.04
C GLY A 263 -7.20 -28.99 -4.69
N ASN A 264 -6.47 -28.34 -5.59
CA ASN A 264 -5.04 -28.12 -5.45
C ASN A 264 -4.73 -27.06 -4.36
N SER A 265 -3.62 -27.23 -3.66
CA SER A 265 -3.04 -26.23 -2.76
C SER A 265 -1.65 -25.79 -3.23
N ALA A 266 -1.15 -24.69 -2.68
CA ALA A 266 0.20 -24.19 -2.92
C ALA A 266 1.16 -24.61 -1.81
N THR A 267 2.41 -24.91 -2.21
CA THR A 267 3.50 -25.26 -1.30
C THR A 267 4.88 -25.09 -1.96
N ASN A 268 5.98 -25.20 -1.20
CA ASN A 268 7.33 -25.20 -1.77
C ASN A 268 7.59 -26.48 -2.56
N HIS A 269 8.34 -26.40 -3.65
CA HIS A 269 8.71 -27.58 -4.46
C HIS A 269 9.82 -28.40 -3.80
N ARG A 270 10.82 -27.73 -3.20
CA ARG A 270 11.96 -28.37 -2.53
C ARG A 270 12.43 -27.59 -1.28
N PRO A 271 12.53 -28.21 -0.09
CA PRO A 271 11.82 -29.43 0.28
C PRO A 271 10.29 -29.23 0.14
N LEU A 272 9.58 -30.30 -0.24
CA LEU A 272 8.14 -30.23 -0.47
C LEU A 272 7.43 -30.00 0.88
N PHE A 273 6.46 -29.09 0.95
CA PHE A 273 5.76 -28.72 2.19
C PHE A 273 6.56 -27.94 3.22
N GLU A 274 7.87 -27.73 3.03
CA GLU A 274 8.73 -27.18 4.06
C GLU A 274 9.29 -25.81 3.72
N GLY A 275 9.81 -25.11 4.73
CA GLY A 275 10.57 -23.88 4.57
C GLY A 275 9.73 -22.61 4.70
N THR A 276 10.11 -21.55 3.97
CA THR A 276 9.40 -20.27 3.99
C THR A 276 9.04 -19.83 2.58
N ILE A 277 7.81 -19.37 2.42
CA ILE A 277 7.28 -18.78 1.20
C ILE A 277 7.10 -17.28 1.45
N SER A 278 7.53 -16.46 0.51
CA SER A 278 7.29 -15.02 0.51
C SER A 278 6.43 -14.65 -0.69
N ALA A 279 5.54 -13.68 -0.51
CA ALA A 279 4.85 -13.04 -1.62
C ALA A 279 4.80 -11.52 -1.42
N HIS A 280 4.70 -10.80 -2.52
CA HIS A 280 4.49 -9.35 -2.51
C HIS A 280 3.37 -8.98 -3.47
N PHE A 281 2.68 -7.88 -3.17
CA PHE A 281 1.63 -7.35 -4.03
C PHE A 281 2.24 -6.43 -5.09
N CYS A 282 1.84 -6.63 -6.34
CA CYS A 282 2.42 -5.95 -7.49
C CYS A 282 1.35 -5.43 -8.46
N ASP A 283 1.75 -4.55 -9.38
CA ASP A 283 0.86 -4.08 -10.43
C ASP A 283 0.65 -5.19 -11.47
N PRO A 284 -0.61 -5.51 -11.84
CA PRO A 284 -0.89 -6.56 -12.82
C PRO A 284 -0.24 -6.37 -14.18
N ASN A 285 0.03 -5.13 -14.59
CA ASN A 285 0.66 -4.81 -15.87
C ASN A 285 2.17 -4.59 -15.74
N GLU A 286 2.67 -4.32 -14.53
CA GLU A 286 4.07 -4.06 -14.24
C GLU A 286 4.49 -4.71 -12.92
N PRO A 287 4.87 -6.00 -12.90
CA PRO A 287 5.11 -6.76 -11.66
C PRO A 287 6.23 -6.20 -10.76
N ARG A 288 7.10 -5.32 -11.27
CA ARG A 288 8.11 -4.58 -10.48
C ARG A 288 7.47 -3.45 -9.65
N LYS A 289 6.31 -2.97 -10.10
CA LYS A 289 5.36 -2.05 -9.49
C LYS A 289 4.83 -2.50 -8.14
N ASN A 290 5.42 -2.15 -6.99
CA ASN A 290 4.83 -2.53 -5.70
C ASN A 290 3.42 -1.94 -5.50
N ARG A 291 2.49 -2.80 -5.04
CA ARG A 291 1.13 -2.45 -4.64
C ARG A 291 0.92 -2.82 -3.17
N SER A 292 -0.26 -2.53 -2.67
CA SER A 292 -0.62 -2.82 -1.29
C SER A 292 -2.07 -3.24 -1.15
N VAL A 293 -2.39 -3.94 -0.06
CA VAL A 293 -3.75 -4.37 0.27
C VAL A 293 -4.06 -4.02 1.73
N SER A 294 -5.34 -3.95 2.08
CA SER A 294 -5.76 -3.75 3.46
C SER A 294 -6.06 -5.05 4.19
N PHE A 295 -6.37 -6.11 3.44
CA PHE A 295 -6.68 -7.43 3.97
C PHE A 295 -5.89 -8.50 3.23
N LEU A 296 -5.40 -9.47 3.99
CA LEU A 296 -4.83 -10.71 3.49
C LEU A 296 -5.34 -11.84 4.38
N GLY A 297 -5.77 -12.95 3.78
CA GLY A 297 -6.01 -14.19 4.49
C GLY A 297 -5.89 -15.39 3.58
N LEU A 298 -5.74 -16.56 4.18
CA LEU A 298 -5.51 -17.81 3.48
C LEU A 298 -5.83 -18.98 4.41
N ARG A 299 -6.18 -20.12 3.83
CA ARG A 299 -6.34 -21.36 4.57
C ARG A 299 -5.03 -22.11 4.57
N ILE A 300 -4.54 -22.44 5.76
CA ILE A 300 -3.44 -23.38 5.93
C ILE A 300 -4.03 -24.76 6.23
N GLY A 301 -3.47 -25.80 5.61
CA GLY A 301 -3.71 -27.19 5.98
C GLY A 301 -2.43 -27.89 6.41
N LEU A 302 -2.62 -29.06 7.02
CA LEU A 302 -1.56 -29.83 7.69
C LEU A 302 -0.94 -29.07 8.86
N VAL A 303 -1.74 -28.48 9.74
CA VAL A 303 -1.20 -27.66 10.83
C VAL A 303 -1.49 -28.20 12.21
N LYS A 304 -0.50 -28.04 13.08
CA LYS A 304 -0.63 -28.04 14.53
C LYS A 304 -0.78 -26.61 15.08
N PRO A 305 -1.26 -26.43 16.31
CA PRO A 305 -1.17 -25.15 17.02
C PRO A 305 0.30 -24.67 17.06
N GLY A 306 0.55 -23.45 16.61
CA GLY A 306 1.88 -22.83 16.51
C GLY A 306 2.74 -23.32 15.34
N GLY A 307 2.22 -24.24 14.50
CA GLY A 307 2.96 -24.89 13.43
C GLY A 307 3.24 -24.01 12.21
N THR A 308 2.41 -22.99 11.93
CA THR A 308 2.64 -22.07 10.81
C THR A 308 2.39 -20.62 11.22
N THR A 309 3.26 -19.73 10.79
CA THR A 309 3.18 -18.28 11.02
C THR A 309 2.92 -17.54 9.71
N LEU A 310 1.90 -16.69 9.70
CA LEU A 310 1.70 -15.64 8.69
C LEU A 310 2.25 -14.33 9.24
N THR A 311 3.27 -13.80 8.55
CA THR A 311 3.82 -12.46 8.82
C THR A 311 3.46 -11.54 7.66
N VAL A 312 2.83 -10.41 7.94
CA VAL A 312 2.59 -9.34 6.97
C VAL A 312 3.46 -8.14 7.26
N PHE A 313 3.85 -7.42 6.21
CA PHE A 313 4.70 -6.25 6.31
C PHE A 313 3.99 -5.05 5.69
N ASP A 314 3.99 -3.93 6.40
CA ASP A 314 3.47 -2.67 5.86
C ASP A 314 4.48 -1.98 4.92
N SER A 315 4.17 -0.77 4.45
CA SER A 315 5.08 0.01 3.59
C SER A 315 6.35 0.51 4.29
N ASN A 316 6.42 0.42 5.61
CA ASN A 316 7.55 0.83 6.44
C ASN A 316 8.31 -0.40 7.00
N ASP A 317 8.04 -1.59 6.49
CA ASP A 317 8.57 -2.87 6.98
C ASP A 317 8.19 -3.21 8.44
N ASN A 318 7.17 -2.57 9.01
CA ASN A 318 6.63 -3.02 10.30
C ASN A 318 5.93 -4.36 10.09
N LYS A 319 6.20 -5.30 11.00
CA LYS A 319 5.65 -6.65 10.94
C LYS A 319 4.41 -6.81 11.83
N ILE A 320 3.41 -7.53 11.32
CA ILE A 320 2.27 -8.05 12.09
C ILE A 320 2.24 -9.55 11.87
N GLU A 321 2.14 -10.32 12.95
CA GLU A 321 2.28 -11.78 12.93
C GLU A 321 1.03 -12.44 13.51
N THR A 322 0.63 -13.55 12.91
CA THR A 322 -0.37 -14.46 13.47
C THR A 322 0.06 -15.90 13.22
N THR A 323 -0.26 -16.79 14.15
CA THR A 323 0.08 -18.20 14.08
C THR A 323 -1.17 -19.06 14.09
N THR A 324 -1.06 -20.26 13.52
CA THR A 324 -2.10 -21.27 13.70
C THR A 324 -2.27 -21.57 15.19
N ASN A 325 -3.51 -21.80 15.63
CA ASN A 325 -3.81 -22.02 17.04
C ASN A 325 -4.62 -23.29 17.29
N ARG A 326 -4.83 -24.10 16.24
CA ARG A 326 -5.51 -25.39 16.31
C ARG A 326 -4.86 -26.41 15.40
N GLU A 327 -5.34 -27.65 15.53
CA GLU A 327 -4.94 -28.77 14.70
C GLU A 327 -5.84 -28.88 13.45
N GLY A 328 -5.29 -29.38 12.33
CA GLY A 328 -6.02 -29.66 11.11
C GLY A 328 -5.92 -28.56 10.05
N ASN A 329 -7.06 -27.98 9.66
CA ASN A 329 -7.14 -26.91 8.68
C ASN A 329 -7.60 -25.62 9.36
N GLN A 330 -7.01 -24.48 8.99
CA GLN A 330 -7.34 -23.20 9.61
C GLN A 330 -7.26 -22.04 8.62
N PHE A 331 -8.25 -21.16 8.63
CA PHE A 331 -8.11 -19.84 8.03
C PHE A 331 -7.37 -18.91 9.01
N ILE A 332 -6.32 -18.26 8.50
CA ILE A 332 -5.62 -17.18 9.18
C ILE A 332 -5.67 -15.94 8.27
N GLY A 333 -5.98 -14.79 8.84
CA GLY A 333 -6.06 -13.54 8.11
C GLY A 333 -5.73 -12.33 8.96
N ILE A 334 -5.36 -11.24 8.30
CA ILE A 334 -5.01 -9.96 8.89
C ILE A 334 -5.70 -8.86 8.09
N LEU A 335 -6.51 -8.06 8.78
CA LEU A 335 -7.02 -6.78 8.31
C LEU A 335 -6.20 -5.67 8.97
N SER A 336 -5.61 -4.77 8.19
CA SER A 336 -4.72 -3.72 8.72
C SER A 336 -5.15 -2.32 8.27
N LYS A 337 -5.03 -1.33 9.17
CA LYS A 337 -5.12 0.09 8.81
C LYS A 337 -3.92 0.52 7.96
N ALA A 338 -2.75 -0.07 8.22
CA ALA A 338 -1.53 0.16 7.44
C ALA A 338 -1.56 -0.71 6.17
N PRO A 339 -1.20 -0.18 4.99
CA PRO A 339 -1.22 -0.97 3.75
C PRO A 339 -0.19 -2.09 3.81
N ILE A 340 -0.63 -3.32 3.61
CA ILE A 340 0.22 -4.52 3.56
C ILE A 340 0.85 -4.59 2.16
N THR A 341 2.17 -4.64 2.07
CA THR A 341 2.92 -4.67 0.80
C THR A 341 3.43 -6.06 0.46
N ARG A 342 3.75 -6.87 1.47
CA ARG A 342 4.25 -8.23 1.32
C ARG A 342 3.91 -9.09 2.53
N PHE A 343 4.04 -10.40 2.38
CA PHE A 343 3.87 -11.36 3.45
C PHE A 343 4.82 -12.55 3.32
N THR A 344 4.97 -13.28 4.43
CA THR A 344 5.68 -14.55 4.50
C THR A 344 4.85 -15.58 5.24
N LEU A 345 4.94 -16.82 4.77
CA LEU A 345 4.44 -18.02 5.44
C LEU A 345 5.63 -18.87 5.84
N SER A 346 5.77 -19.13 7.13
CA SER A 346 6.88 -19.88 7.70
C SER A 346 6.37 -21.02 8.56
N ALA A 347 6.85 -22.24 8.28
CA ALA A 347 6.69 -23.37 9.17
C ALA A 347 7.49 -23.16 10.46
N ASN A 348 6.98 -23.65 11.59
CA ASN A 348 7.72 -23.69 12.84
C ASN A 348 8.39 -25.06 12.98
N PRO A 349 9.69 -25.20 12.69
CA PRO A 349 10.35 -26.50 12.60
C PRO A 349 10.33 -27.30 13.91
N ASP A 350 10.16 -26.63 15.05
CA ASP A 350 10.09 -27.28 16.37
C ASP A 350 8.71 -27.94 16.63
N ILE A 351 7.68 -27.56 15.87
CA ILE A 351 6.30 -28.02 16.05
C ILE A 351 5.81 -28.79 14.81
N ASP A 352 5.94 -28.15 13.65
CA ASP A 352 5.50 -28.64 12.35
C ASP A 352 6.40 -28.07 11.27
N THR A 353 7.16 -28.94 10.60
CA THR A 353 8.02 -28.55 9.49
C THR A 353 7.23 -28.35 8.20
N THR A 354 6.00 -28.86 8.15
CA THR A 354 5.22 -28.96 6.91
C THR A 354 4.01 -28.03 6.91
N PHE A 355 3.71 -27.44 5.76
CA PHE A 355 2.45 -26.76 5.51
C PHE A 355 2.10 -26.73 4.02
N SER A 356 0.81 -26.59 3.77
CA SER A 356 0.25 -26.23 2.46
C SER A 356 -0.82 -25.18 2.66
N PHE A 357 -1.05 -24.34 1.67
CA PHE A 357 -2.06 -23.30 1.78
C PHE A 357 -2.92 -23.18 0.53
N ASP A 358 -4.15 -22.73 0.73
CA ASP A 358 -5.15 -22.56 -0.32
C ASP A 358 -6.06 -21.37 0.03
N ASP A 359 -7.02 -21.04 -0.84
CA ASP A 359 -7.96 -19.94 -0.69
C ASP A 359 -7.24 -18.63 -0.30
N LEU A 360 -6.18 -18.26 -1.03
CA LEU A 360 -5.51 -16.98 -0.82
C LEU A 360 -6.46 -15.85 -1.20
N ILE A 361 -6.78 -14.98 -0.24
CA ILE A 361 -7.77 -13.94 -0.35
C ILE A 361 -7.13 -12.60 0.05
N PHE A 362 -7.27 -11.59 -0.80
CA PHE A 362 -6.82 -10.24 -0.49
C PHE A 362 -7.76 -9.19 -1.08
N THR A 363 -7.83 -8.00 -0.49
CA THR A 363 -8.62 -6.89 -1.05
C THR A 363 -8.02 -6.36 -2.34
N ASP A 364 -8.81 -5.63 -3.12
CA ASP A 364 -8.32 -4.85 -4.27
C ASP A 364 -6.97 -4.18 -4.02
N LEU A 365 -6.12 -4.24 -5.05
CA LEU A 365 -4.82 -3.60 -5.07
C LEU A 365 -5.00 -2.09 -4.94
N GLN A 366 -4.45 -1.56 -3.87
CA GLN A 366 -4.28 -0.14 -3.67
C GLN A 366 -2.88 0.20 -4.16
N ASP A 367 -2.76 1.18 -5.05
CA ASP A 367 -1.46 1.82 -5.17
C ASP A 367 -1.14 2.38 -3.78
N SER A 368 0.11 2.26 -3.38
CA SER A 368 0.63 3.10 -2.30
C SER A 368 0.49 4.61 -2.62
N ASN A 369 0.16 4.95 -3.87
CA ASN A 369 0.30 6.25 -4.55
C ASN A 369 -0.82 6.53 -5.63
N GLN A 370 -2.10 6.10 -5.46
CA GLN A 370 -3.13 6.19 -6.56
C GLN A 370 -3.82 7.55 -6.69
N ALA A 371 -3.23 8.60 -6.14
CA ALA A 371 -3.79 9.94 -6.25
C ALA A 371 -3.40 10.55 -7.62
N ASN A 372 -4.35 11.12 -8.36
CA ASN A 372 -3.96 12.08 -9.39
C ASN A 372 -3.40 13.31 -8.65
N GLY A 373 -2.08 13.50 -8.68
CA GLY A 373 -1.38 14.55 -7.95
C GLY A 373 -0.59 14.04 -6.75
N ALA A 374 -0.78 14.69 -5.59
CA ALA A 374 -0.08 14.40 -4.35
C ALA A 374 -1.02 13.81 -3.30
N LEU A 375 -0.52 12.86 -2.51
CA LEU A 375 -1.26 12.22 -1.43
C LEU A 375 -0.94 12.91 -0.09
N LEU A 376 -1.95 13.51 0.53
CA LEU A 376 -1.90 14.04 1.88
C LEU A 376 -2.34 12.96 2.88
N LYS A 377 -1.50 12.63 3.86
CA LYS A 377 -1.82 11.72 4.97
C LYS A 377 -1.98 12.51 6.25
N LEU A 378 -3.07 12.25 6.97
CA LEU A 378 -3.33 12.83 8.29
C LEU A 378 -3.02 11.84 9.41
N LYS A 379 -2.73 12.36 10.60
CA LYS A 379 -2.41 11.56 11.81
C LYS A 379 -3.56 10.69 12.29
N ASN A 380 -4.80 11.02 11.93
CA ASN A 380 -5.98 10.17 12.21
C ASN A 380 -6.12 8.99 11.23
N GLY A 381 -5.25 8.88 10.21
CA GLY A 381 -5.27 7.84 9.19
C GLY A 381 -6.06 8.18 7.93
N ASP A 382 -6.65 9.38 7.84
CA ASP A 382 -7.26 9.86 6.60
C ASP A 382 -6.19 10.06 5.53
N ARG A 383 -6.57 9.82 4.27
CA ARG A 383 -5.72 10.02 3.09
C ARG A 383 -6.51 10.79 2.06
N ILE A 384 -5.94 11.88 1.57
CA ILE A 384 -6.62 12.78 0.64
C ILE A 384 -5.76 12.91 -0.61
N SER A 385 -6.35 12.56 -1.75
CA SER A 385 -5.80 12.79 -3.08
C SER A 385 -5.97 14.27 -3.40
N CYS A 386 -4.87 14.99 -3.65
CA CYS A 386 -4.88 16.43 -3.85
C CYS A 386 -4.15 16.83 -5.12
N GLU A 387 -4.71 17.80 -5.85
CA GLU A 387 -4.09 18.40 -7.03
C GLU A 387 -3.14 19.53 -6.63
N LYS A 388 -3.49 20.29 -5.60
CA LYS A 388 -2.77 21.50 -5.18
C LYS A 388 -2.85 21.71 -3.66
N PHE A 389 -1.86 22.42 -3.14
CA PHE A 389 -1.81 22.91 -1.76
C PHE A 389 -1.45 24.40 -1.72
N ILE A 390 -1.97 25.13 -0.74
CA ILE A 390 -1.51 26.47 -0.36
C ILE A 390 -1.11 26.40 1.11
N PHE A 391 0.19 26.48 1.36
CA PHE A 391 0.78 26.49 2.69
C PHE A 391 0.61 27.87 3.35
N PRO A 392 0.49 27.91 4.69
CA PRO A 392 0.44 29.18 5.37
C PRO A 392 1.84 29.82 5.44
N ASP A 393 1.90 31.14 5.62
CA ASP A 393 3.16 31.88 5.57
C ASP A 393 4.19 31.49 6.66
N LEU A 394 3.74 30.96 7.80
CA LEU A 394 4.60 30.65 8.96
C LEU A 394 4.34 29.24 9.52
N LEU A 395 5.08 28.24 9.03
CA LEU A 395 4.89 26.82 9.37
C LEU A 395 5.05 26.51 10.87
N ASN A 396 5.83 27.31 11.60
CA ASN A 396 6.14 27.09 13.01
C ASN A 396 4.94 27.32 13.94
N LYS A 397 3.84 27.90 13.46
CA LYS A 397 2.60 28.04 14.23
C LYS A 397 1.68 26.85 13.98
N LYS A 398 1.73 25.85 14.88
CA LYS A 398 0.95 24.59 14.87
C LYS A 398 -0.58 24.75 14.70
N GLU A 399 -1.12 25.96 14.83
CA GLU A 399 -2.55 26.27 14.69
C GLU A 399 -2.95 26.77 13.30
N GLN A 400 -2.01 27.02 12.39
CA GLN A 400 -2.31 27.46 11.03
C GLN A 400 -2.85 26.32 10.16
N ASN A 401 -3.58 26.70 9.10
CA ASN A 401 -4.21 25.77 8.17
C ASN A 401 -3.46 25.74 6.83
N LEU A 402 -3.22 24.52 6.35
CA LEU A 402 -2.98 24.23 4.94
C LEU A 402 -4.32 24.27 4.20
N ILE A 403 -4.37 24.95 3.06
CA ILE A 403 -5.52 24.83 2.15
C ILE A 403 -5.19 23.73 1.14
N ALA A 404 -5.92 22.62 1.20
CA ALA A 404 -5.79 21.52 0.26
C ALA A 404 -6.91 21.59 -0.80
N PHE A 405 -6.56 21.26 -2.04
CA PHE A 405 -7.48 21.13 -3.17
C PHE A 405 -7.57 19.65 -3.56
N PRO A 406 -8.54 18.90 -3.02
CA PRO A 406 -8.73 17.49 -3.32
C PRO A 406 -9.08 17.27 -4.79
N SER A 407 -8.60 16.17 -5.36
CA SER A 407 -8.89 15.76 -6.74
C SER A 407 -10.37 15.37 -6.90
N SER A 408 -10.98 14.82 -5.85
CA SER A 408 -12.42 14.61 -5.79
C SER A 408 -13.19 15.93 -5.70
N LYS A 409 -13.94 16.23 -6.76
CA LYS A 409 -14.88 17.37 -6.83
C LYS A 409 -15.91 17.38 -5.69
N SER A 410 -16.18 16.24 -5.05
CA SER A 410 -17.15 16.11 -3.94
C SER A 410 -16.68 16.75 -2.64
N LEU A 411 -15.37 16.95 -2.44
CA LEU A 411 -14.81 17.44 -1.17
C LEU A 411 -14.67 18.97 -1.12
N GLY A 412 -14.62 19.64 -2.28
CA GLY A 412 -14.31 21.08 -2.35
C GLY A 412 -12.96 21.41 -1.71
N LYS A 413 -12.66 22.70 -1.51
CA LYS A 413 -11.43 23.12 -0.81
C LYS A 413 -11.49 22.73 0.67
N LEU A 414 -10.39 22.25 1.23
CA LEU A 414 -10.30 21.84 2.63
C LEU A 414 -9.31 22.71 3.41
N ASN A 415 -9.69 23.13 4.61
CA ASN A 415 -8.81 23.81 5.55
C ASN A 415 -8.30 22.80 6.59
N ILE A 416 -7.04 22.41 6.50
CA ILE A 416 -6.46 21.33 7.30
C ILE A 416 -5.41 21.91 8.25
N LYS A 417 -5.59 21.69 9.56
CA LYS A 417 -4.63 22.16 10.57
C LYS A 417 -3.29 21.47 10.38
N MET A 418 -2.20 22.24 10.27
CA MET A 418 -0.84 21.71 10.05
C MET A 418 -0.48 20.59 11.05
N LYS A 419 -0.83 20.76 12.33
CA LYS A 419 -0.53 19.74 13.38
C LYS A 419 -1.11 18.35 13.14
N THR A 420 -2.18 18.25 12.33
CA THR A 420 -2.86 16.99 12.01
C THR A 420 -2.27 16.29 10.80
N ILE A 421 -1.41 16.96 10.04
CA ILE A 421 -0.74 16.39 8.86
C ILE A 421 0.38 15.48 9.34
N LEU A 422 0.49 14.32 8.72
CA LEU A 422 1.60 13.38 8.91
C LEU A 422 2.59 13.52 7.75
N SER A 423 2.11 13.51 6.52
CA SER A 423 2.98 13.65 5.35
C SER A 423 2.23 14.07 4.08
N ILE A 424 2.99 14.61 3.14
CA ILE A 424 2.56 14.91 1.76
C ILE A 424 3.54 14.21 0.83
N LYS A 425 3.05 13.39 -0.12
CA LYS A 425 3.89 12.62 -1.03
C LYS A 425 3.44 12.79 -2.48
N LYS A 426 4.37 13.01 -3.40
CA LYS A 426 4.12 12.99 -4.85
C LYS A 426 4.19 11.57 -5.40
N ASN A 427 3.37 11.28 -6.40
CA ASN A 427 3.24 9.94 -6.95
C ASN A 427 4.25 9.60 -8.06
N GLU A 428 4.82 10.61 -8.71
CA GLU A 428 5.88 10.41 -9.70
C GLU A 428 7.19 10.02 -9.01
N LEU A 429 7.51 8.73 -9.07
CA LEU A 429 8.89 8.26 -9.08
C LEU A 429 9.38 8.51 -10.50
N ASN A 430 10.10 9.60 -10.73
CA ASN A 430 11.11 9.52 -11.78
C ASN A 430 12.06 8.42 -11.34
N GLU A 431 12.21 7.37 -12.15
CA GLU A 431 13.29 6.41 -11.90
C GLU A 431 14.59 7.20 -11.73
N PRO A 432 15.39 6.93 -10.70
CA PRO A 432 16.69 7.57 -10.58
C PRO A 432 17.43 7.31 -11.89
N ASP A 433 17.96 8.39 -12.47
CA ASP A 433 18.56 8.42 -13.80
C ASP A 433 19.53 7.22 -13.95
N GLN A 434 19.28 6.33 -14.91
CA GLN A 434 20.05 5.08 -15.05
C GLN A 434 21.53 5.35 -15.39
N ASN A 435 21.88 6.61 -15.69
CA ASN A 435 23.23 7.11 -15.94
C ASN A 435 23.74 8.06 -14.84
N GLU A 436 23.47 7.77 -13.56
CA GLU A 436 24.03 8.60 -12.49
C GLU A 436 25.57 8.61 -12.50
N THR A 437 26.14 9.81 -12.57
CA THR A 437 27.57 10.02 -12.36
C THR A 437 28.00 9.49 -10.99
N PRO A 438 29.16 8.82 -10.86
CA PRO A 438 29.68 8.35 -9.58
C PRO A 438 29.72 9.48 -8.56
N HIS A 439 29.12 9.25 -7.40
CA HIS A 439 29.05 10.22 -6.31
C HIS A 439 29.21 9.52 -4.97
N LEU A 440 29.33 10.31 -3.91
CA LEU A 440 29.28 9.83 -2.55
C LEU A 440 27.94 10.21 -1.92
N TRP A 441 27.51 9.41 -0.96
CA TRP A 441 26.45 9.75 -0.04
C TRP A 441 27.07 10.04 1.32
N CYS A 442 26.63 11.10 1.98
CA CYS A 442 26.97 11.37 3.38
C CYS A 442 25.72 11.38 4.26
N LEU A 443 25.81 10.75 5.43
CA LEU A 443 24.83 10.82 6.51
C LEU A 443 25.35 11.81 7.56
N LEU A 444 24.56 12.82 7.89
CA LEU A 444 24.87 13.81 8.92
C LEU A 444 24.37 13.35 10.30
N ASN A 445 24.87 14.00 11.35
CA ASN A 445 24.45 13.72 12.73
C ASN A 445 22.96 13.99 12.99
N ASP A 446 22.35 14.92 12.25
CA ASP A 446 20.92 15.23 12.30
C ASP A 446 20.04 14.21 11.53
N GLY A 447 20.67 13.22 10.88
CA GLY A 447 19.98 12.20 10.08
C GLY A 447 19.78 12.57 8.60
N SER A 448 20.19 13.77 8.17
CA SER A 448 20.15 14.15 6.76
C SER A 448 21.09 13.28 5.92
N ILE A 449 20.65 12.92 4.73
CA ILE A 449 21.40 12.17 3.72
C ILE A 449 21.57 13.08 2.50
N LEU A 450 22.81 13.46 2.19
CA LEU A 450 23.10 14.37 1.08
C LEU A 450 23.98 13.67 0.04
N LYS A 451 23.77 14.06 -1.23
CA LYS A 451 24.60 13.65 -2.36
C LYS A 451 25.84 14.53 -2.39
N VAL A 452 26.99 13.93 -2.59
CA VAL A 452 28.30 14.61 -2.57
C VAL A 452 29.00 14.34 -3.89
N ASN A 453 29.26 15.42 -4.62
CA ASN A 453 30.03 15.40 -5.84
C ASN A 453 31.53 15.52 -5.49
N TYR A 454 32.35 14.74 -6.18
CA TYR A 454 33.80 14.75 -6.00
C TYR A 454 34.52 14.65 -7.34
N THR A 455 35.64 15.35 -7.44
CA THR A 455 36.60 15.24 -8.55
C THR A 455 38.02 15.25 -7.97
N PRO A 456 39.03 14.67 -8.65
CA PRO A 456 40.41 14.69 -8.16
C PRO A 456 40.96 16.10 -7.86
N GLU A 457 40.44 17.10 -8.57
CA GLU A 457 40.94 18.48 -8.55
C GLU A 457 40.23 19.36 -7.52
N MET A 458 39.09 18.92 -6.96
CA MET A 458 38.28 19.74 -6.05
C MET A 458 37.94 19.01 -4.76
N SER A 459 37.89 19.78 -3.66
CA SER A 459 37.37 19.29 -2.38
C SER A 459 35.93 18.77 -2.55
N PRO A 460 35.54 17.63 -1.95
CA PRO A 460 34.19 17.07 -2.11
C PRO A 460 33.15 18.01 -1.54
N ARG A 461 32.08 18.23 -2.28
CA ARG A 461 31.01 19.15 -1.90
C ARG A 461 29.64 18.52 -2.08
N THR A 462 28.72 18.88 -1.21
CA THR A 462 27.33 18.46 -1.34
C THR A 462 26.72 19.09 -2.59
N ASP A 463 26.00 18.28 -3.36
CA ASP A 463 25.26 18.73 -4.53
C ASP A 463 24.24 19.80 -4.13
N PHE A 464 23.53 19.54 -3.02
CA PHE A 464 22.66 20.51 -2.39
C PHE A 464 23.43 21.46 -1.46
N GLY A 465 23.29 22.77 -1.66
CA GLY A 465 23.86 23.81 -0.78
C GLY A 465 25.35 24.12 -0.97
N ASN A 466 26.10 23.24 -1.64
CA ASN A 466 27.53 23.39 -1.98
C ASN A 466 28.49 23.42 -0.76
N PHE A 467 28.16 22.69 0.31
CA PHE A 467 28.97 22.62 1.54
C PHE A 467 30.19 21.74 1.35
N ARG A 468 31.33 22.12 1.92
CA ARG A 468 32.51 21.23 1.91
C ARG A 468 32.29 20.10 2.90
N LEU A 469 32.64 18.89 2.50
CA LEU A 469 32.43 17.69 3.32
C LEU A 469 33.12 17.77 4.70
N GLN A 470 34.23 18.51 4.79
CA GLN A 470 35.00 18.74 6.03
C GLN A 470 34.32 19.69 7.02
N GLU A 471 33.39 20.53 6.55
CA GLU A 471 32.64 21.49 7.37
C GLU A 471 31.40 20.85 8.00
N LEU A 472 31.06 19.62 7.59
CA LEU A 472 29.85 18.92 8.01
C LEU A 472 30.09 18.02 9.21
N LYS A 473 29.09 17.94 10.09
CA LYS A 473 29.05 16.97 11.19
C LYS A 473 28.63 15.60 10.66
N LEU A 474 29.60 14.83 10.16
CA LEU A 474 29.38 13.53 9.53
C LEU A 474 29.16 12.41 10.54
N LYS A 475 28.22 11.52 10.18
CA LYS A 475 27.96 10.24 10.84
C LYS A 475 28.42 9.06 9.98
N ALA A 476 28.20 9.12 8.66
CA ALA A 476 28.70 8.10 7.74
C ALA A 476 28.97 8.62 6.32
N LEU A 477 29.78 7.89 5.55
CA LEU A 477 30.08 8.13 4.12
C LEU A 477 30.11 6.80 3.35
N TRP A 478 29.52 6.76 2.15
CA TRP A 478 29.55 5.56 1.28
C TRP A 478 29.41 5.93 -0.21
N PRO A 479 29.89 5.11 -1.15
CA PRO A 479 29.79 5.40 -2.57
C PRO A 479 28.41 5.09 -3.15
N SER A 480 28.08 5.76 -4.26
CA SER A 480 26.92 5.45 -5.10
C SER A 480 26.96 4.00 -5.59
N GLY A 481 25.78 3.38 -5.72
CA GLY A 481 25.64 1.97 -6.13
C GLY A 481 25.87 0.93 -5.02
N LYS A 482 26.19 1.36 -3.78
CA LYS A 482 26.24 0.46 -2.61
C LYS A 482 25.25 0.91 -1.54
N LYS A 483 24.71 -0.06 -0.78
CA LYS A 483 23.95 0.22 0.45
C LYS A 483 24.91 0.53 1.60
N LEU A 484 24.50 1.42 2.49
CA LEU A 484 25.21 1.69 3.74
C LEU A 484 25.25 0.42 4.61
N LYS A 485 26.45 -0.09 4.91
CA LYS A 485 26.64 -1.25 5.79
C LYS A 485 26.74 -0.81 7.26
N GLY A 486 26.24 -1.64 8.17
CA GLY A 486 26.41 -1.47 9.62
C GLY A 486 25.46 -0.46 10.28
N GLN A 487 24.32 -0.15 9.65
CA GLN A 487 23.34 0.81 10.18
C GLN A 487 22.72 0.37 11.53
N ASN A 488 22.70 -0.93 11.79
CA ASN A 488 22.14 -1.52 13.03
C ASN A 488 23.22 -2.05 13.97
N ASP A 489 24.51 -1.86 13.64
CA ASP A 489 25.60 -2.38 14.45
C ASP A 489 25.94 -1.35 15.55
N GLU A 490 26.06 -1.78 16.80
CA GLU A 490 26.61 -0.94 17.86
C GLU A 490 28.12 -0.82 17.67
N LEU A 491 28.55 0.23 16.94
CA LEU A 491 29.96 0.50 16.66
C LEU A 491 30.58 1.36 17.75
N THR A 492 31.58 0.83 18.46
CA THR A 492 32.37 1.58 19.44
C THR A 492 33.53 2.30 18.74
N ILE A 493 33.24 3.47 18.15
CA ILE A 493 34.22 4.22 17.36
C ILE A 493 35.11 5.09 18.28
N PRO A 494 36.46 5.06 18.14
CA PRO A 494 37.36 5.90 18.93
C PRO A 494 37.06 7.40 18.82
N ASN A 495 37.43 8.21 19.82
CA ASN A 495 37.32 9.67 19.75
C ASN A 495 38.13 10.21 18.56
N ASN A 496 37.52 11.05 17.73
CA ASN A 496 38.07 11.50 16.44
C ASN A 496 38.48 10.35 15.50
N GLY A 497 37.90 9.17 15.69
CA GLY A 497 38.12 7.98 14.87
C GLY A 497 37.00 7.73 13.87
N ALA A 498 37.23 6.72 13.03
CA ALA A 498 36.28 6.19 12.08
C ALA A 498 36.31 4.66 12.05
N ALA A 499 35.19 4.04 11.73
CA ALA A 499 35.05 2.60 11.52
C ALA A 499 34.76 2.32 10.04
N ILE A 500 35.58 1.47 9.44
CA ILE A 500 35.53 1.11 8.02
C ILE A 500 34.93 -0.28 7.88
N LEU A 501 33.74 -0.39 7.28
CA LEU A 501 33.02 -1.66 7.12
C LEU A 501 33.16 -2.26 5.73
N ILE A 502 34.10 -3.20 5.62
CA ILE A 502 34.34 -3.99 4.41
C ILE A 502 33.67 -5.38 4.57
N ARG A 503 33.85 -5.99 5.74
CA ARG A 503 33.40 -7.34 6.15
C ARG A 503 32.63 -7.25 7.49
N LYS A 504 32.36 -8.40 8.12
CA LYS A 504 31.64 -8.48 9.41
C LYS A 504 32.36 -7.71 10.53
N ASP A 505 33.69 -7.72 10.54
CA ASP A 505 34.51 -7.00 11.53
C ASP A 505 34.93 -5.62 10.98
N PRO A 506 34.59 -4.51 11.67
CA PRO A 506 35.01 -3.17 11.28
C PRO A 506 36.52 -2.96 11.45
N VAL A 507 37.12 -2.17 10.57
CA VAL A 507 38.49 -1.67 10.76
C VAL A 507 38.43 -0.28 11.35
N TYR A 508 38.93 -0.11 12.57
CA TYR A 508 38.99 1.18 13.25
C TYR A 508 40.26 1.94 12.89
N VAL A 509 40.10 3.25 12.70
CA VAL A 509 41.19 4.20 12.46
C VAL A 509 41.00 5.46 13.31
N GLU A 510 42.11 6.11 13.63
CA GLU A 510 42.21 7.41 14.28
C GLU A 510 42.86 8.44 13.33
N ASN A 511 42.76 9.73 13.67
CA ASN A 511 43.39 10.82 12.92
C ASN A 511 43.08 10.79 11.42
N TYR A 512 41.81 10.61 11.07
CA TYR A 512 41.40 10.50 9.68
C TYR A 512 41.40 11.86 8.97
N ILE A 513 41.60 11.83 7.65
CA ILE A 513 41.56 12.99 6.75
C ILE A 513 40.73 12.64 5.53
N ILE A 514 39.84 13.57 5.13
CA ILE A 514 39.06 13.48 3.90
C ILE A 514 39.59 14.53 2.93
N ASN A 515 40.18 14.09 1.81
CA ASN A 515 40.76 14.94 0.76
C ASN A 515 39.90 14.90 -0.52
N ASN A 516 40.37 15.54 -1.60
CA ASN A 516 39.66 15.70 -2.88
C ASN A 516 39.03 14.41 -3.44
N ASP A 517 39.76 13.29 -3.40
CA ASP A 517 39.34 12.01 -3.98
C ASP A 517 39.48 10.80 -3.05
N LYS A 518 39.90 11.03 -1.80
CA LYS A 518 40.30 9.95 -0.90
C LYS A 518 40.01 10.21 0.57
N PHE A 519 39.81 9.11 1.29
CA PHE A 519 39.81 9.00 2.73
C PHE A 519 41.14 8.36 3.19
N GLU A 520 41.76 8.93 4.22
CA GLU A 520 42.95 8.37 4.88
C GLU A 520 42.74 8.31 6.39
N GLY A 521 43.31 7.30 7.07
CA GLY A 521 43.30 7.19 8.52
C GLY A 521 44.43 6.29 9.03
N THR A 522 44.75 6.39 10.33
CA THR A 522 45.85 5.65 10.95
C THR A 522 45.29 4.61 11.92
N ARG A 523 45.72 3.36 11.81
CA ARG A 523 45.30 2.29 12.74
C ARG A 523 46.08 2.39 14.06
N ASN A 524 45.62 1.65 15.08
CA ASN A 524 46.30 1.55 16.38
C ASN A 524 47.73 1.00 16.28
N ASP A 525 48.04 0.22 15.24
CA ASP A 525 49.39 -0.28 14.94
C ASP A 525 50.26 0.73 14.15
N SER A 526 49.83 1.99 14.04
CA SER A 526 50.45 3.07 13.26
C SER A 526 50.44 2.89 11.73
N SER A 527 49.82 1.83 11.20
CA SER A 527 49.69 1.67 9.75
C SER A 527 48.66 2.63 9.16
N LYS A 528 48.95 3.18 7.97
CA LYS A 528 48.05 4.09 7.25
C LYS A 528 47.14 3.32 6.30
N ILE A 529 45.85 3.60 6.37
CA ILE A 529 44.83 3.11 5.44
C ILE A 529 44.43 4.26 4.50
N ARG A 530 44.27 3.94 3.21
CA ARG A 530 43.83 4.89 2.18
C ARG A 530 42.77 4.24 1.29
N TYR A 531 41.68 4.95 1.04
CA TYR A 531 40.65 4.58 0.07
C TYR A 531 40.34 5.74 -0.86
N ILE A 532 40.38 5.50 -2.17
CA ILE A 532 39.78 6.41 -3.16
C ILE A 532 38.26 6.27 -3.12
N PHE A 533 37.53 7.37 -3.33
CA PHE A 533 36.07 7.39 -3.16
C PHE A 533 35.32 6.41 -4.06
N SER A 534 35.76 6.23 -5.31
CA SER A 534 35.16 5.27 -6.25
C SER A 534 35.22 3.82 -5.78
N ARG A 535 36.11 3.47 -4.85
CA ARG A 535 36.29 2.11 -4.32
C ARG A 535 36.08 2.01 -2.82
N MET A 536 35.63 3.09 -2.18
CA MET A 536 35.52 3.16 -0.73
C MET A 536 34.45 2.18 -0.21
N PRO A 537 34.67 1.55 0.95
CA PRO A 537 33.60 0.87 1.71
C PRO A 537 32.71 1.89 2.44
N SER A 538 31.75 1.42 3.25
CA SER A 538 31.04 2.30 4.17
C SER A 538 31.97 2.71 5.31
N ILE A 539 32.02 4.00 5.61
CA ILE A 539 32.80 4.57 6.72
C ILE A 539 31.83 5.23 7.70
N TRP A 540 31.95 4.90 8.98
CA TRP A 540 31.23 5.53 10.08
C TRP A 540 32.18 6.40 10.88
N PHE A 541 31.70 7.53 11.36
CA PHE A 541 32.48 8.46 12.16
C PHE A 541 31.98 8.46 13.59
N ASN A 542 32.88 8.75 14.54
CA ASN A 542 32.45 8.95 15.92
C ASN A 542 31.62 10.23 16.03
N SER A 543 30.30 10.05 16.04
CA SER A 543 29.34 11.11 16.32
C SER A 543 28.65 10.82 17.64
N LYS A 544 28.77 11.75 18.61
CA LYS A 544 27.78 11.83 19.70
C LYS A 544 26.47 12.33 19.09
N SER A 545 25.67 11.42 18.54
CA SER A 545 24.36 11.77 17.99
C SER A 545 23.29 11.57 19.06
N TYR A 546 22.58 12.63 19.41
CA TYR A 546 21.24 12.48 19.96
C TYR A 546 20.27 12.43 18.78
N PRO A 547 19.33 11.47 18.72
CA PRO A 547 18.28 11.49 17.71
C PRO A 547 17.37 12.69 18.02
N HIS A 548 17.67 13.84 17.41
CA HIS A 548 16.76 14.97 17.46
C HIS A 548 15.55 14.63 16.57
N LEU A 549 14.34 14.78 17.14
CA LEU A 549 13.11 14.70 16.37
C LEU A 549 13.08 15.93 15.45
N ALA A 550 13.33 15.74 14.17
CA ALA A 550 13.19 16.80 13.19
C ALA A 550 11.73 17.27 13.14
N ASP A 551 11.53 18.59 13.11
CA ASP A 551 10.19 19.20 12.98
C ASP A 551 9.60 18.95 11.59
N LEU A 552 10.46 18.77 10.60
CA LEU A 552 10.11 18.43 9.23
C LEU A 552 11.25 17.63 8.59
N SER A 553 10.91 16.67 7.71
CA SER A 553 11.88 16.11 6.78
C SER A 553 11.39 16.15 5.34
N LEU A 554 12.30 16.43 4.43
CA LEU A 554 12.08 16.42 2.98
C LEU A 554 12.84 15.25 2.37
N THR A 555 12.21 14.53 1.45
CA THR A 555 12.89 13.58 0.56
C THR A 555 12.83 14.14 -0.86
N LEU A 556 13.99 14.27 -1.50
CA LEU A 556 14.11 14.73 -2.88
C LEU A 556 13.97 13.56 -3.86
N VAL A 557 13.67 13.88 -5.12
CA VAL A 557 13.48 12.88 -6.19
C VAL A 557 14.75 12.08 -6.47
N ASP A 558 15.92 12.66 -6.25
CA ASP A 558 17.23 12.00 -6.41
C ASP A 558 17.65 11.14 -5.19
N GLY A 559 16.79 11.02 -4.17
CA GLY A 559 17.04 10.21 -2.98
C GLY A 559 17.71 10.95 -1.81
N GLN A 560 18.08 12.23 -1.97
CA GLN A 560 18.54 13.03 -0.83
C GLN A 560 17.43 13.19 0.23
N LYS A 561 17.81 13.19 1.50
CA LYS A 561 16.91 13.39 2.65
C LYS A 561 17.41 14.55 3.49
N ILE A 562 16.58 15.56 3.70
CA ILE A 562 16.92 16.76 4.45
C ILE A 562 16.08 16.79 5.72
N HIS A 563 16.73 16.75 6.88
CA HIS A 563 16.08 16.96 8.18
C HIS A 563 16.16 18.44 8.55
N CYS A 564 15.03 19.00 8.98
CA CYS A 564 14.91 20.40 9.37
C CYS A 564 14.55 20.50 10.86
N SER A 565 15.36 21.23 11.61
CA SER A 565 15.08 21.65 13.00
C SER A 565 15.95 22.85 13.36
N GLN A 566 15.71 23.45 14.53
CA GLN A 566 16.57 24.54 15.04
C GLN A 566 18.04 24.13 15.26
N GLU A 567 18.30 22.84 15.43
CA GLU A 567 19.63 22.29 15.75
C GLU A 567 20.26 21.53 14.56
N SER A 568 19.53 21.40 13.45
CA SER A 568 19.98 20.74 12.21
C SER A 568 20.77 21.69 11.32
N LEU A 569 21.45 21.16 10.29
CA LEU A 569 22.13 22.00 9.29
C LEU A 569 21.14 22.92 8.55
N PHE A 570 19.90 22.46 8.42
CA PHE A 570 18.82 23.17 7.75
C PHE A 570 17.69 23.45 8.73
N SER A 571 17.09 24.63 8.59
CA SER A 571 15.83 25.01 9.21
C SER A 571 14.88 25.44 8.10
N ILE A 572 13.57 25.27 8.30
CA ILE A 572 12.60 25.70 7.31
C ILE A 572 12.19 27.14 7.56
N GLU A 573 12.32 27.97 6.54
CA GLU A 573 11.90 29.37 6.60
C GLU A 573 10.45 29.50 6.13
N LYS A 574 10.17 29.04 4.90
CA LYS A 574 8.84 29.16 4.29
C LYS A 574 8.58 28.06 3.27
N ILE A 575 7.31 27.66 3.13
CA ILE A 575 6.83 26.89 1.98
C ILE A 575 5.91 27.79 1.16
N THR A 576 6.24 27.95 -0.11
CA THR A 576 5.43 28.74 -1.07
C THR A 576 4.60 27.80 -1.96
N GLU A 577 3.93 28.32 -2.98
CA GLU A 577 3.25 27.46 -3.97
C GLU A 577 4.25 26.69 -4.85
N HIS A 578 5.44 27.24 -5.07
CA HIS A 578 6.39 26.72 -6.06
C HIS A 578 7.62 26.06 -5.44
N ASN A 579 8.08 26.56 -4.29
CA ASN A 579 9.34 26.15 -3.68
C ASN A 579 9.22 26.02 -2.16
N VAL A 580 10.10 25.20 -1.58
CA VAL A 580 10.43 25.19 -0.15
C VAL A 580 11.72 25.96 0.07
N ILE A 581 11.69 26.93 0.97
CA ILE A 581 12.82 27.79 1.32
C ILE A 581 13.40 27.30 2.65
N LEU A 582 14.66 26.92 2.62
CA LEU A 582 15.44 26.48 3.78
C LEU A 582 16.48 27.53 4.15
N GLN A 583 16.63 27.79 5.44
CA GLN A 583 17.72 28.58 5.99
C GLN A 583 18.76 27.65 6.61
N THR A 584 20.02 27.85 6.25
CA THR A 584 21.15 27.09 6.77
C THR A 584 21.67 27.71 8.07
N THR A 585 22.49 26.98 8.82
CA THR A 585 23.15 27.52 10.04
C THR A 585 24.04 28.75 9.79
N ASN A 586 24.42 29.01 8.54
CA ASN A 586 25.24 30.15 8.15
C ASN A 586 24.40 31.28 7.49
N ASP A 587 23.09 31.30 7.75
CA ASP A 587 22.12 32.26 7.20
C ASP A 587 22.03 32.31 5.67
N LYS A 588 22.57 31.30 4.98
CA LYS A 588 22.33 31.12 3.54
C LYS A 588 20.94 30.54 3.31
N GLU A 589 20.20 31.17 2.42
CA GLU A 589 18.90 30.71 1.93
C GLU A 589 19.08 29.72 0.75
N LEU A 590 18.32 28.63 0.78
CA LEU A 590 18.29 27.61 -0.26
C LEU A 590 16.84 27.34 -0.67
N SER A 591 16.52 27.59 -1.93
CA SER A 591 15.19 27.34 -2.50
C SER A 591 15.17 26.00 -3.24
N ILE A 592 14.26 25.12 -2.83
CA ILE A 592 14.01 23.81 -3.46
C ILE A 592 12.65 23.85 -4.18
N PRO A 593 12.65 23.82 -5.52
CA PRO A 593 11.43 23.66 -6.30
C PRO A 593 10.64 22.40 -5.95
N PHE A 594 9.30 22.49 -5.93
CA PHE A 594 8.43 21.38 -5.54
C PHE A 594 8.54 20.15 -6.44
N ASP A 595 8.84 20.32 -7.73
CA ASP A 595 9.09 19.23 -8.68
C ASP A 595 10.30 18.38 -8.29
N LYS A 596 11.26 18.93 -7.53
CA LYS A 596 12.39 18.18 -6.97
C LYS A 596 12.08 17.49 -5.64
N ILE A 597 10.91 17.72 -5.05
CA ILE A 597 10.51 17.16 -3.75
C ILE A 597 9.59 15.96 -3.97
N HIS A 598 10.03 14.79 -3.53
CA HIS A 598 9.24 13.58 -3.54
C HIS A 598 8.26 13.52 -2.36
N SER A 599 8.71 13.88 -1.15
CA SER A 599 7.84 13.91 0.03
C SER A 599 8.25 14.93 1.10
N LEU A 600 7.26 15.33 1.88
CA LEU A 600 7.35 16.14 3.09
C LEU A 600 6.75 15.34 4.26
N ASN A 601 7.47 15.21 5.38
CA ASN A 601 6.96 14.55 6.59
C ASN A 601 7.03 15.51 7.79
N PHE A 602 5.94 15.62 8.54
CA PHE A 602 5.68 16.60 9.61
C PHE A 602 5.47 15.95 10.99
#